data_AF-A0A1Z9QIF5-F1
#
_entry.id   AF-A0A1Z9QIF5-F1
#
_cell.length_a   1.000
_cell.length_b   1.000
_cell.length_c   1.000
_cell.angle_alpha   90.00
_cell.angle_beta   90.00
_cell.angle_gamma   90.00
#
_symmetry.space_group_name_H-M   'P 1'
#
loop_
_entity.id
_entity.type
_entity.pdbx_description
1 polymer ?
#
loop_
_entity_poly.entity_id
_entity_poly.type
_entity_poly.pdbx_seq_one_letter_code
_entity_poly.pdbx_strand_id
1 'polypeptide(L)' 'MLIERLSYDQAGIVTEAKDNGQGGKDLYMEGIFVQANQRNQNQRIYPGKEIANAVESITKRISEG' A
#
# COMPACT_ATOMS: atom_id res chain seq x y z
N MET A 1 3.38 -16.30 11.39
CA MET A 1 3.43 -15.15 10.45
C MET A 1 2.21 -14.30 10.75
N LEU A 2 2.38 -13.01 11.02
CA LEU A 2 1.26 -12.11 11.35
C LEU A 2 0.71 -11.53 10.04
N ILE A 3 -0.61 -11.62 9.84
CA ILE A 3 -1.29 -11.14 8.63
C ILE A 3 -2.06 -9.88 9.03
N GLU A 4 -1.74 -8.76 8.40
CA GLU A 4 -2.36 -7.46 8.67
C GLU A 4 -3.75 -7.39 8.01
N ARG A 5 -4.77 -7.04 8.78
CA ARG A 5 -6.10 -6.65 8.31
C ARG A 5 -6.42 -5.28 8.88
N LEU A 6 -6.12 -4.22 8.12
CA LEU A 6 -6.63 -2.88 8.42
C LEU A 6 -8.11 -2.80 8.01
N SER A 7 -8.93 -2.15 8.84
CA SER A 7 -10.29 -1.80 8.46
C SER A 7 -10.25 -0.65 7.44
N TYR A 8 -11.16 -0.66 6.46
CA TYR A 8 -11.17 0.26 5.31
C TYR A 8 -11.06 1.75 5.71
N ASP A 9 -11.66 2.14 6.83
CA ASP A 9 -11.62 3.52 7.36
C ASP A 9 -10.24 3.95 7.86
N GLN A 10 -9.47 3.04 8.45
CA GLN A 10 -8.17 3.36 9.03
C GLN A 10 -7.06 3.53 7.99
N ALA A 11 -7.26 2.94 6.81
CA ALA A 11 -6.30 2.97 5.72
C ALA A 11 -6.55 4.12 4.72
N GLY A 12 -7.67 4.86 4.86
CA GLY A 12 -8.02 5.96 3.94
C GLY A 12 -8.15 5.51 2.48
N ILE A 13 -8.53 4.25 2.26
CA ILE A 13 -8.56 3.64 0.92
C ILE A 13 -9.75 4.20 0.14
N VAL A 14 -9.46 4.98 -0.90
CA VAL A 14 -10.46 5.40 -1.89
C VAL A 14 -10.59 4.29 -2.93
N THR A 15 -11.73 3.59 -2.94
CA THR A 15 -12.05 2.60 -3.98
C THR A 15 -13.06 3.18 -4.96
N GLU A 16 -12.62 3.48 -6.17
CA GLU A 16 -13.52 3.85 -7.26
C GLU A 16 -13.68 2.66 -8.21
N ALA A 17 -14.93 2.22 -8.41
CA ALA A 17 -15.27 1.31 -9.50
C ALA A 17 -15.59 2.15 -10.73
N LYS A 18 -14.61 2.33 -11.62
CA LYS A 18 -14.82 3.03 -12.88
C LYS A 18 -15.25 2.01 -13.93
N ASP A 19 -16.45 2.19 -14.47
CA ASP A 19 -16.91 1.43 -15.62
C ASP A 19 -16.22 2.00 -16.87
N ASN A 20 -15.32 1.22 -17.46
CA ASN A 20 -14.48 1.65 -18.58
C ASN A 20 -15.21 1.60 -19.94
N GLY A 21 -16.52 1.31 -19.95
CA GLY A 21 -17.31 1.22 -21.17
C GLY A 21 -16.97 0.01 -22.05
N GLN A 22 -16.05 -0.85 -21.61
CA GLN A 22 -15.63 -2.09 -22.28
C GLN A 22 -16.13 -3.35 -21.54
N GLY A 23 -17.02 -3.19 -20.57
CA GLY A 23 -17.62 -4.30 -19.81
C GLY A 23 -16.74 -4.88 -18.71
N GLY A 24 -15.67 -4.17 -18.31
CA GLY A 24 -14.78 -4.54 -17.22
C GLY A 24 -14.93 -3.61 -16.01
N LYS A 25 -14.86 -4.17 -14.79
CA LYS A 25 -14.72 -3.39 -13.56
C LYS A 25 -13.25 -3.14 -13.31
N ASP A 26 -12.79 -1.91 -13.48
CA ASP A 26 -11.46 -1.51 -13.05
C ASP A 26 -11.51 -1.09 -11.57
N LEU A 27 -10.63 -1.68 -10.76
CA LEU A 27 -10.49 -1.37 -9.34
C LEU A 27 -9.17 -0.64 -9.12
N TYR A 28 -9.27 0.58 -8.60
CA TYR A 28 -8.12 1.40 -8.23
C TYR A 28 -8.06 1.55 -6.70
N MET A 29 -6.85 1.56 -6.15
CA MET A 29 -6.58 1.78 -4.73
C MET A 29 -5.51 2.85 -4.57
N GLU A 30 -5.86 3.95 -3.93
CA GLU A 30 -4.93 5.02 -3.57
C GLU A 30 -4.88 5.16 -2.04
N GLY A 31 -3.68 5.37 -1.49
CA GLY A 31 -3.47 5.50 -0.05
C GLY A 31 -2.01 5.42 0.39
N ILE A 32 -1.77 5.51 1.70
CA ILE A 32 -0.44 5.33 2.29
C ILE A 32 -0.22 3.85 2.57
N PHE A 33 0.68 3.22 1.82
CA PHE A 33 0.96 1.79 1.95
C PHE A 33 2.12 1.48 2.91
N VAL A 34 3.07 2.40 3.12
CA VAL A 34 4.24 2.19 3.97
C VAL A 34 4.61 3.48 4.69
N GLN A 35 4.93 3.41 5.99
CA GLN A 35 5.30 4.55 6.83
C GLN A 35 6.63 4.30 7.53
N ALA A 36 7.53 5.28 7.46
CA ALA A 36 8.84 5.26 8.11
C ALA A 36 8.82 6.03 9.44
N ASN A 37 9.69 5.63 10.38
CA ASN A 37 9.90 6.30 11.67
C ASN A 37 8.63 6.44 12.54
N GLN A 38 7.58 5.70 12.23
CA GLN A 38 6.33 5.65 12.99
C GLN A 38 6.15 4.27 13.62
N ARG A 39 5.54 4.21 14.81
CA ARG A 39 5.15 2.95 15.42
C ARG A 39 3.99 2.35 14.63
N ASN A 40 4.21 1.16 14.07
CA ASN A 40 3.13 0.39 13.49
C ASN A 40 2.26 -0.26 14.58
N GLN A 41 1.15 -0.88 14.17
CA GLN A 41 0.23 -1.58 15.08
C GLN A 41 0.89 -2.72 15.85
N ASN A 42 2.01 -3.26 15.33
CA ASN A 42 2.82 -4.29 15.98
C ASN A 42 3.89 -3.70 16.91
N GLN A 43 3.80 -2.40 17.24
CA GLN A 43 4.71 -1.64 18.10
C GLN A 43 6.16 -1.59 17.59
N ARG A 44 6.38 -1.82 16.29
CA ARG A 44 7.68 -1.74 15.63
C ARG A 44 7.87 -0.38 14.98
N ILE A 45 9.10 0.11 14.99
CA ILE A 45 9.51 1.31 14.27
C ILE A 45 10.52 0.87 13.21
N TYR A 46 10.21 1.15 11.95
CA TYR A 46 11.15 0.93 10.85
C TYR A 46 11.89 2.22 10.53
N PRO A 47 13.23 2.24 10.60
CA PRO A 47 14.01 3.40 10.21
C PRO A 47 13.74 3.77 8.75
N GLY A 48 13.65 5.08 8.46
CA GLY A 48 13.36 5.55 7.10
C GLY A 48 14.33 5.06 6.02
N LYS A 49 15.60 4.83 6.38
CA LYS A 49 16.60 4.28 5.45
C LYS A 49 16.25 2.85 4.99
N GLU A 50 15.71 2.02 5.87
CA GLU A 50 15.33 0.65 5.53
C GLU A 50 14.08 0.62 4.66
N ILE A 51 13.10 1.48 4.97
CA ILE A 51 11.89 1.64 4.17
C ILE A 51 12.22 2.16 2.77
N ALA A 52 13.13 3.13 2.64
CA ALA A 52 13.54 3.66 1.33
C ALA A 52 14.10 2.56 0.41
N ASN A 53 15.01 1.73 0.93
CA ASN A 53 15.58 0.61 0.17
C ASN A 53 14.50 -0.42 -0.22
N ALA A 54 13.55 -0.69 0.67
CA ALA A 54 12.44 -1.60 0.40
C ALA A 54 11.50 -1.05 -0.69
N VAL A 55 11.16 0.24 -0.62
CA VAL A 55 10.33 0.93 -1.63
C VAL A 55 11.00 0.93 -2.99
N GLU A 56 12.30 1.16 -3.07
CA GLU A 56 13.06 1.10 -4.33
C GLU A 56 12.99 -0.31 -4.96
N SER A 57 13.17 -1.35 -4.15
CA SER A 57 13.05 -2.74 -4.63
C SER A 57 11.65 -3.08 -5.13
N ILE A 58 10.60 -2.63 -4.43
CA ILE A 58 9.21 -2.84 -4.83
C ILE A 58 8.91 -2.07 -6.13
N THR A 59 9.33 -0.81 -6.21
CA THR A 59 9.14 0.05 -7.39
C THR A 59 9.77 -0.58 -8.62
N LYS A 60 10.99 -1.12 -8.48
CA LYS A 60 11.68 -1.81 -9.56
C LYS A 60 10.89 -3.03 -10.05
N ARG A 61 10.35 -3.86 -9.15
CA ARG A 61 9.54 -5.04 -9.51
C ARG A 61 8.22 -4.67 -10.19
N ILE A 62 7.58 -3.58 -9.76
CA ILE A 62 6.35 -3.09 -10.39
C ILE A 62 6.65 -2.53 -11.79
N SER A 63 7.78 -1.82 -11.94
CA SER A 63 8.24 -1.25 -13.20
C SER A 63 8.67 -2.30 -14.22
N GLU A 64 9.25 -3.41 -13.78
CA GLU A 64 9.65 -4.54 -14.64
C GLU A 64 8.47 -5.44 -15.02
N GLY A 65 7.25 -5.10 -14.57
CA GLY A 65 6.01 -5.85 -14.73
C GLY A 65 5.73 -6.38 -16.13
#